data_AF-A0A2X1NEK9-F1
#
_entry.id   AF-A0A2X1NEK9-F1
#
_cell.length_a   1.000
_cell.length_b   1.000
_cell.length_c   1.000
_cell.angle_alpha   90.00
_cell.angle_beta   90.00
_cell.angle_gamma   90.00
#
_symmetry.space_group_name_H-M   'P 1'
#
loop_
_entity.id
_entity.type
_entity.pdbx_description
1 polymer ?
#
loop_
_entity_poly.entity_id
_entity_poly.type
_entity_poly.pdbx_seq_one_letter_code
_entity_poly.pdbx_strand_id
1 'polypeptide(L)' 'MLLDLFNTQIEMCDALTDPNAQLEELATRVEAQGFRPYVIPVGGSNALGALGYVESALEIAQQCEGAVNISSV' A
#
# COMPACT_ATOMS: atom_id res chain seq x y z
N MET A 1 -10.38 3.37 -16.89
CA MET A 1 -10.09 3.33 -15.44
C MET A 1 -8.68 3.86 -15.19
N LEU A 2 -8.34 4.30 -13.97
CA LEU A 2 -6.98 4.78 -13.66
C LEU A 2 -5.89 3.73 -14.01
N LEU A 3 -6.23 2.44 -13.86
CA LEU A 3 -5.36 1.31 -14.22
C LEU A 3 -5.04 1.24 -15.72
N ASP A 4 -6.00 1.57 -16.58
CA ASP A 4 -5.78 1.58 -18.04
C ASP A 4 -4.83 2.72 -18.44
N LEU A 5 -4.96 3.88 -17.79
CA LEU A 5 -4.09 5.04 -18.05
C LEU A 5 -2.63 4.76 -17.69
N PHE A 6 -2.39 3.94 -16.67
CA PHE A 6 -1.04 3.54 -16.26
C PHE A 6 -0.54 2.25 -16.90
N ASN A 7 -1.30 1.70 -17.86
CA ASN A 7 -0.93 0.48 -18.58
C ASN A 7 -0.69 -0.72 -17.63
N THR A 8 -1.48 -0.80 -16.56
CA THR A 8 -1.39 -1.89 -15.57
C THR A 8 -1.84 -3.21 -16.19
N GLN A 9 -1.06 -4.28 -16.02
CA GLN A 9 -1.50 -5.64 -16.33
C GLN A 9 -2.44 -6.14 -15.24
N ILE A 10 -3.64 -6.54 -15.61
CA ILE A 10 -4.70 -6.95 -14.67
C ILE A 10 -4.92 -8.45 -14.81
N GLU A 11 -4.84 -9.18 -13.71
CA GLU A 11 -5.22 -10.59 -13.63
C GLU A 11 -6.47 -10.72 -12.76
N MET A 12 -7.52 -11.30 -13.33
CA MET A 12 -8.79 -11.54 -12.62
C MET A 12 -8.71 -12.86 -11.86
N CYS A 13 -9.26 -12.90 -10.64
CA CYS A 13 -9.47 -14.11 -9.86
C CYS A 13 -10.92 -14.15 -9.36
N ASP A 14 -11.45 -15.34 -9.10
CA ASP A 14 -12.83 -15.49 -8.60
C ASP A 14 -13.00 -14.88 -7.20
N ALA A 15 -12.01 -15.09 -6.32
CA ALA A 15 -11.96 -14.53 -4.99
C ALA A 15 -10.53 -14.48 -4.44
N LEU A 16 -10.28 -13.53 -3.55
CA LEU A 16 -9.04 -13.42 -2.78
C LEU A 16 -9.13 -14.28 -1.51
N THR A 17 -9.18 -15.61 -1.66
CA THR A 17 -9.34 -16.56 -0.54
C THR A 17 -8.11 -16.68 0.34
N ASP A 18 -6.92 -16.59 -0.26
CA ASP A 18 -5.63 -16.44 0.42
C ASP A 18 -4.76 -15.48 -0.41
N PRO A 19 -4.90 -14.15 -0.20
CA PRO A 19 -4.26 -13.16 -1.03
C PRO A 19 -2.73 -13.26 -1.04
N ASN A 20 -2.11 -13.70 0.06
CA ASN A 20 -0.66 -13.80 0.16
C ASN A 20 -0.16 -14.94 -0.73
N ALA A 21 -0.75 -16.13 -0.58
CA ALA A 21 -0.39 -17.27 -1.42
C ALA A 21 -0.68 -17.00 -2.92
N GLN A 22 -1.80 -16.36 -3.23
CA GLN A 22 -2.17 -16.00 -4.60
C GLN A 22 -1.19 -14.99 -5.23
N LEU A 23 -0.72 -14.00 -4.46
CA LEU A 23 0.29 -13.04 -4.91
C LEU A 23 1.67 -13.68 -5.09
N GLU A 24 2.06 -14.62 -4.21
CA GLU A 24 3.31 -15.38 -4.35
C GLU A 24 3.32 -16.25 -5.60
N GLU A 25 2.19 -16.90 -5.91
CA GLU A 25 2.02 -17.68 -7.15
C GLU A 25 2.14 -16.79 -8.39
N LEU A 26 1.46 -15.64 -8.39
CA LEU A 26 1.55 -14.67 -9.47
C LEU A 26 2.98 -14.13 -9.64
N ALA A 27 3.65 -13.77 -8.54
CA ALA A 27 5.03 -13.32 -8.56
C ALA A 27 5.95 -14.36 -9.20
N THR A 28 5.78 -15.64 -8.84
CA THR A 28 6.54 -16.75 -9.45
C THR A 28 6.32 -16.82 -10.96
N ARG A 29 5.07 -16.69 -11.44
CA ARG A 29 4.77 -16.66 -12.88
C ARG A 29 5.37 -15.45 -13.59
N VAL A 30 5.39 -14.28 -12.94
CA VAL A 30 5.97 -13.04 -13.47
C VAL A 30 7.51 -13.12 -13.51
N GLU A 31 8.14 -13.73 -12.50
CA GLU A 31 9.58 -14.02 -12.51
C GLU A 31 9.96 -14.95 -13.66
N ALA A 32 9.17 -15.99 -13.91
CA ALA A 32 9.40 -16.93 -15.02
C ALA A 32 9.32 -16.27 -16.41
N GLN A 33 8.67 -15.10 -16.52
CA GLN A 33 8.65 -14.28 -17.74
C GLN A 33 9.90 -13.39 -17.90
N GLY A 34 10.84 -13.43 -16.95
CA GLY A 34 12.08 -12.64 -16.96
C GLY A 34 12.01 -11.32 -16.19
N PHE A 35 10.93 -11.08 -15.45
CA PHE A 35 10.80 -9.89 -14.60
C PHE A 35 11.32 -10.13 -13.17
N ARG A 36 11.35 -9.06 -12.37
CA ARG A 36 11.69 -9.08 -10.94
C ARG A 36 10.57 -8.39 -10.15
N PRO A 37 9.45 -9.07 -9.89
CA PRO A 37 8.30 -8.49 -9.21
C PRO A 37 8.63 -8.19 -7.75
N TYR A 38 7.99 -7.15 -7.21
CA TYR A 38 7.96 -6.86 -5.78
C TYR A 38 6.52 -6.99 -5.29
N VAL A 39 6.28 -7.90 -4.34
CA VAL A 39 4.94 -8.15 -3.83
C VAL A 39 4.57 -7.08 -2.80
N ILE A 40 3.50 -6.34 -3.08
CA ILE A 40 2.84 -5.46 -2.12
C ILE A 40 1.62 -6.23 -1.57
N PRO A 41 1.49 -6.43 -0.25
CA PRO A 41 0.35 -7.15 0.32
C PRO A 41 -0.95 -6.36 0.13
N VAL A 42 -2.08 -7.00 0.39
CA VAL A 42 -3.40 -6.34 0.32
C VAL A 42 -3.40 -5.07 1.17
N GLY A 43 -3.80 -3.95 0.55
CA GLY A 43 -3.82 -2.62 1.18
C GLY A 43 -2.43 -2.05 1.53
N GLY A 44 -1.33 -2.68 1.12
CA GLY A 44 0.03 -2.32 1.55
C GLY A 44 0.24 -2.47 3.06
N SER A 45 -0.64 -3.22 3.74
CA SER A 45 -0.69 -3.32 5.20
C SER A 45 0.32 -4.34 5.71
N ASN A 46 1.56 -3.89 5.88
CA ASN A 46 2.61 -4.60 6.61
C ASN A 46 3.36 -3.63 7.53
N ALA A 47 4.29 -4.16 8.34
CA ALA A 47 5.05 -3.33 9.28
C ALA A 47 5.81 -2.17 8.61
N LEU A 48 6.33 -2.38 7.39
CA LEU A 48 7.05 -1.36 6.63
C LEU A 48 6.10 -0.27 6.11
N GLY A 49 4.98 -0.65 5.49
CA GLY A 49 3.97 0.27 4.96
C GLY A 49 3.28 1.06 6.06
N ALA A 50 3.08 0.46 7.23
CA ALA A 50 2.51 1.13 8.40
C ALA A 50 3.37 2.30 8.91
N LEU A 51 4.67 2.35 8.61
CA LEU A 51 5.52 3.49 8.95
C LEU A 51 5.03 4.79 8.29
N GLY A 52 4.35 4.72 7.14
CA GLY A 52 3.74 5.91 6.53
C GLY A 52 2.69 6.56 7.45
N TYR A 53 1.92 5.77 8.20
CA TYR A 53 0.98 6.29 9.19
C TYR A 53 1.65 6.75 10.48
N VAL A 54 2.83 6.20 10.83
CA VAL A 54 3.65 6.71 11.93
C VAL A 54 4.11 8.14 11.60
N GLU A 55 4.64 8.37 10.40
CA GLU A 55 5.01 9.71 9.93
C GLU A 55 3.79 10.63 9.84
N SER A 56 2.65 10.13 9.32
CA SER A 56 1.40 10.89 9.29
C SER A 56 0.95 11.36 10.68
N ALA A 57 1.15 10.56 11.73
CA ALA A 57 0.84 10.96 13.10
C ALA A 57 1.76 12.11 13.58
N LEU A 58 3.03 12.11 13.18
CA LEU A 58 3.95 13.21 13.45
C LEU A 58 3.53 14.49 12.71
N GLU A 59 3.11 14.38 11.45
CA GLU A 59 2.58 15.51 10.66
C GLU A 59 1.34 16.11 11.33
N ILE A 60 0.40 15.27 11.79
CA ILE A 60 -0.79 15.72 12.51
C ILE A 60 -0.40 16.48 13.78
N ALA A 61 0.54 15.95 14.58
CA ALA A 61 1.00 16.62 15.79
C ALA A 61 1.56 18.03 15.50
N GLN A 62 2.42 18.16 14.48
CA GLN A 62 3.00 19.44 14.06
C GLN A 62 1.94 20.42 13.55
N GLN A 63 0.99 19.96 12.74
CA GLN A 63 -0.11 20.79 12.23
C GLN A 63 -1.04 21.27 13.36
N CYS A 64 -1.27 20.41 14.35
CA CYS A 64 -2.05 20.77 15.54
C CYS A 64 -1.32 21.78 16.43
N GLU A 65 0.00 21.69 16.61
CA GLU A 65 0.78 22.69 17.37
C GLU A 65 0.61 24.11 16.81
N GLY A 66 0.60 24.28 15.47
CA GLY A 66 0.35 25.57 14.83
C GLY A 66 -1.12 26.03 14.83
N ALA A 67 -2.07 25.12 14.99
CA ALA A 67 -3.50 25.40 15.07
C ALA A 67 -3.96 25.73 16.50
N VAL A 68 -3.21 25.27 17.50
CA VAL A 68 -3.52 25.42 18.92
C VAL A 68 -2.91 26.73 19.44
N ASN A 69 -3.56 27.86 19.12
CA ASN A 69 -3.65 28.91 20.13
C ASN A 69 -4.51 28.32 21.25
N ILE A 70 -3.89 27.74 22.30
CA ILE A 70 -4.55 27.67 23.60
C ILE A 70 -4.73 29.13 24.04
N SER A 71 -5.78 29.77 23.53
CA SER A 71 -6.35 30.92 24.20
C SER A 71 -6.86 30.39 25.52
N SER A 72 -6.03 30.57 26.53
CA SER A 72 -6.37 30.63 27.94
C SER A 72 -7.86 30.91 28.17
N VAL A 73 -8.56 29.90 28.66
CA VAL A 73 -9.67 30.08 29.59
C VAL A 73 -9.11 29.85 30.99
#